data_AF-A0A1H7BT18-F1
#
_entry.id   AF-A0A1H7BT18-F1
#
_cell.length_a   1.000
_cell.length_b   1.000
_cell.length_c   1.000
_cell.angle_alpha   90.00
_cell.angle_beta   90.00
_cell.angle_gamma   90.00
#
_symmetry.space_group_name_H-M   'P 1'
#
loop_
_entity.id
_entity.type
_entity.pdbx_description
1 polymer ?
#
loop_
_entity_poly.entity_id
_entity_poly.type
_entity_poly.pdbx_seq_one_letter_code
_entity_poly.pdbx_strand_id
1 'polypeptide(L)' 'MQNSEITPTLLHAMLKNQSALTDALQGIANWIEDQNGSVVAFSVRESLRSIEENRKIIGTCISQLMNPN' A
#
# COMPACT_ATOMS: atom_id res chain seq x y z
N MET A 1 4.86 7.10 -29.03
CA MET A 1 4.53 6.53 -27.70
C MET A 1 4.88 7.55 -26.62
N GLN A 2 3.99 8.51 -26.34
CA GLN A 2 4.21 9.55 -25.30
C GLN A 2 3.77 9.12 -23.89
N ASN A 3 3.23 7.90 -23.74
CA ASN A 3 2.81 7.33 -22.44
C ASN A 3 3.90 6.50 -21.73
N SER A 4 5.12 6.46 -22.29
CA SER A 4 6.17 5.53 -21.85
C SER A 4 6.80 5.90 -20.51
N GLU A 5 6.98 7.18 -20.18
CA GLU A 5 7.59 7.60 -18.90
C GLU A 5 6.56 7.80 -17.78
N ILE A 6 5.32 8.14 -18.15
CA ILE A 6 4.22 8.34 -17.22
C ILE A 6 3.87 7.01 -16.53
N THR A 7 3.86 5.90 -17.26
CA THR A 7 3.41 4.60 -16.73
C THR A 7 4.32 4.08 -15.59
N PRO A 8 5.66 3.98 -15.75
CA PRO A 8 6.56 3.60 -14.65
C PRO A 8 6.50 4.58 -13.47
N THR A 9 6.41 5.89 -13.75
CA THR A 9 6.32 6.92 -12.72
C THR A 9 5.06 6.76 -11.86
N LEU A 10 3.91 6.54 -12.49
CA LEU A 10 2.64 6.31 -11.79
C LEU A 10 2.69 5.03 -10.96
N LEU A 11 3.22 3.94 -11.51
CA LEU A 11 3.32 2.67 -10.78
C LEU A 11 4.24 2.76 -9.56
N HIS A 12 5.37 3.44 -9.70
CA HIS A 12 6.27 3.70 -8.57
C HIS A 12 5.62 4.62 -7.52
N ALA A 13 4.88 5.65 -7.95
CA ALA A 13 4.10 6.49 -7.04
C ALA A 13 3.02 5.68 -6.29
N MET A 14 2.33 4.77 -6.98
CA MET A 14 1.36 3.87 -6.35
C MET A 14 2.01 2.99 -5.29
N LEU A 15 3.19 2.39 -5.57
CA LEU A 15 3.92 1.60 -4.58
C LEU A 15 4.33 2.43 -3.35
N LYS A 16 4.86 3.64 -3.56
CA LYS A 16 5.19 4.55 -2.45
C LYS A 16 3.96 4.88 -1.60
N ASN A 17 2.82 5.13 -2.25
CA ASN A 17 1.57 5.43 -1.55
C ASN A 17 1.11 4.24 -0.71
N GLN A 18 1.26 3.00 -1.18
CA GLN A 18 0.95 1.82 -0.36
C GLN A 18 1.81 1.77 0.91
N SER A 19 3.12 2.05 0.80
CA SER A 19 4.00 2.10 1.97
C SER A 19 3.58 3.21 2.95
N ALA A 20 3.34 4.41 2.44
CA ALA A 20 2.94 5.56 3.26
C ALA A 20 1.60 5.32 3.99
N LEU A 21 0.64 4.70 3.31
CA LEU A 21 -0.65 4.32 3.92
C LEU A 21 -0.47 3.27 5.01
N THR A 22 0.35 2.25 4.78
CA THR A 22 0.66 1.23 5.79
C THR A 22 1.29 1.86 7.03
N ASP A 23 2.31 2.70 6.86
CA ASP A 23 3.01 3.34 7.98
C ASP A 23 2.07 4.25 8.78
N ALA A 24 1.25 5.05 8.10
CA ALA A 24 0.28 5.93 8.73
C ALA A 24 -0.78 5.17 9.53
N LEU A 25 -1.36 4.12 8.95
CA LEU A 25 -2.40 3.32 9.62
C LEU A 25 -1.84 2.47 10.76
N GLN A 26 -0.61 1.96 10.63
CA GLN A 26 0.08 1.29 11.73
C GLN A 26 0.31 2.28 12.90
N GLY A 27 0.73 3.51 12.59
CA GLY A 27 0.88 4.58 13.59
C GLY A 27 -0.44 4.91 14.29
N ILE A 28 -1.53 5.03 13.52
CA ILE A 28 -2.88 5.26 14.07
C ILE A 28 -3.32 4.08 14.96
N ALA A 29 -3.12 2.84 14.52
CA ALA A 29 -3.49 1.66 15.30
C ALA A 29 -2.74 1.61 16.64
N ASN A 30 -1.43 1.91 16.62
CA ASN A 30 -0.62 1.98 17.84
C ASN A 30 -1.13 3.07 18.78
N TRP A 31 -1.39 4.27 18.25
CA TRP A 31 -1.95 5.37 19.04
C TRP A 31 -3.31 5.02 19.66
N ILE A 32 -4.21 4.37 18.91
CA ILE A 32 -5.51 3.91 19.42
C ILE A 32 -5.33 2.88 20.54
N GLU A 33 -4.38 1.95 20.39
CA GLU A 33 -4.09 0.94 21.40
C GLU A 33 -3.56 1.55 22.70
N ASP A 34 -2.69 2.55 22.61
CA ASP A 34 -2.19 3.32 23.77
C ASP A 34 -3.32 4.07 24.52
N GLN A 35 -4.44 4.34 23.85
CA GLN A 35 -5.65 4.92 24.46
C GLN A 35 -6.66 3.84 24.93
N ASN A 36 -6.22 2.61 25.14
CA ASN A 36 -7.03 1.44 25.51
C ASN A 36 -8.10 1.04 24.46
N GLY A 37 -7.95 1.47 23.20
CA GLY A 37 -8.86 1.17 22.10
C GLY A 37 -8.60 -0.16 21.37
N SER A 38 -8.25 -1.23 22.11
CA SER A 38 -7.71 -2.49 21.53
C SER A 38 -8.54 -3.08 20.39
N VAL A 39 -9.87 -3.10 20.49
CA VAL A 39 -10.76 -3.62 19.43
C VAL A 39 -10.67 -2.80 18.14
N VAL A 40 -10.63 -1.47 18.27
CA VAL A 40 -10.53 -0.56 17.12
C VAL A 40 -9.14 -0.64 16.50
N ALA A 41 -8.08 -0.67 17.32
CA ALA A 41 -6.71 -0.87 16.86
C ALA A 41 -6.54 -2.18 16.08
N PHE A 42 -7.14 -3.27 16.58
CA PHE A 42 -7.17 -4.55 15.88
C PHE A 42 -7.88 -4.45 14.53
N SER A 43 -9.06 -3.82 14.47
CA SER A 43 -9.79 -3.63 13.20
C SER A 43 -9.01 -2.80 12.18
N VAL A 44 -8.26 -1.79 12.61
CA VAL A 44 -7.39 -0.99 11.73
C VAL A 44 -6.25 -1.85 11.19
N ARG A 45 -5.64 -2.69 12.04
CA ARG A 45 -4.57 -3.62 11.62
C ARG A 45 -5.06 -4.68 10.66
N GLU A 46 -6.26 -5.22 10.86
CA GLU A 46 -6.87 -6.14 9.89
C GLU A 46 -7.06 -5.47 8.52
N SER A 47 -7.39 -4.18 8.50
CA SER A 47 -7.55 -3.41 7.26
C SER A 47 -6.22 -3.22 6.50
N LEU A 48 -5.06 -3.29 7.18
CA LEU A 48 -3.74 -3.26 6.52
C LEU A 48 -3.56 -4.41 5.54
N ARG A 49 -4.25 -5.54 5.76
CA ARG A 49 -4.20 -6.68 4.82
C ARG A 49 -4.70 -6.29 3.43
N SER A 50 -5.72 -5.45 3.33
CA SER A 50 -6.23 -4.98 2.03
C SER A 50 -5.22 -4.09 1.30
N ILE A 51 -4.45 -3.29 2.03
CA ILE A 51 -3.38 -2.45 1.48
C ILE A 51 -2.22 -3.33 0.98
N GLU A 52 -1.88 -4.37 1.73
CA GLU A 52 -0.87 -5.34 1.30
C GLU A 52 -1.27 -6.06 0.01
N GLU A 53 -2.53 -6.49 -0.11
CA GLU A 53 -3.03 -7.10 -1.36
C GLU A 53 -2.99 -6.09 -2.52
N ASN A 54 -3.31 -4.82 -2.27
CA ASN A 54 -3.19 -3.78 -3.30
C ASN A 54 -1.74 -3.59 -3.76
N ARG A 55 -0.78 -3.58 -2.82
CA ARG A 55 0.66 -3.54 -3.12
C ARG A 55 1.11 -4.70 -4.00
N LYS A 56 0.64 -5.92 -3.74
CA LYS A 56 0.97 -7.11 -4.55
C LYS A 56 0.43 -7.00 -5.98
N ILE A 57 -0.80 -6.51 -6.14
CA ILE A 57 -1.40 -6.29 -7.47
C ILE A 57 -0.56 -5.30 -8.27
N ILE A 58 -0.21 -4.15 -7.68
CA ILE A 58 0.63 -3.14 -8.34
C ILE A 58 2.01 -3.72 -8.71
N GLY A 59 2.64 -4.47 -7.79
CA GLY A 59 3.90 -5.14 -8.04
C GLY A 59 3.84 -6.14 -9.21
N THR A 60 2.72 -6.85 -9.35
CA THR A 60 2.47 -7.76 -10.48
C THR A 60 2.36 -6.99 -11.79
N CYS A 61 1.60 -5.89 -11.82
CA CYS A 61 1.49 -5.04 -13.01
C CYS A 61 2.85 -4.48 -13.45
N ILE A 62 3.69 -4.02 -12.50
CA ILE A 62 5.04 -3.56 -12.79
C ILE A 62 5.89 -4.69 -13.39
N SER A 63 5.84 -5.87 -12.78
CA SER A 63 6.62 -7.03 -13.23
C SER A 63 6.26 -7.44 -14.66
N GLN A 64 4.97 -7.44 -15.00
CA GLN A 64 4.48 -7.71 -16.36
C GLN A 64 4.91 -6.65 -17.38
N LEU A 65 4.92 -5.38 -16.98
CA LEU A 65 5.36 -4.29 -17.87
C LEU A 65 6.87 -4.28 -18.11
N MET A 66 7.67 -4.65 -17.10
CA MET A 66 9.13 -4.72 -17.23
C MET A 66 9.61 -5.98 -17.93
N ASN A 67 8.86 -7.08 -17.83
CA ASN A 67 9.15 -8.36 -18.48
C ASN A 67 7.94 -8.82 -19.31
N PRO A 68 7.67 -8.18 -20.46
CA PRO A 68 6.60 -8.59 -21.36
C PRO A 68 7.05 -9.84 -22.12
N ASN A 69 6.79 -11.02 -21.55
CA ASN A 69 6.90 -12.32 -22.22
C ASN A 69 5.50 -12.89 -22.46
#